data_AF-C5KJG3-F1
#
_entry.id   AF-C5KJG3-F1
#
_cell.length_a   1.000
_cell.length_b   1.000
_cell.length_c   1.000
_cell.angle_alpha   90.00
_cell.angle_beta   90.00
_cell.angle_gamma   90.00
#
_symmetry.space_group_name_H-M   'P 1'
#
loop_
_entity.id
_entity.type
_entity.pdbx_description
1 polymer ?
#
loop_
_entity_poly.entity_id
_entity_poly.type
_entity_poly.pdbx_seq_one_letter_code
_entity_poly.pdbx_strand_id
1 'polypeptide(L)'
;MVDQSVSKKRRISSEMKINKEDAARTQEKLDELMQRFDSVGESIIQEFPGLILDLEERLPKIFTRTEDIVELEDAFAKKECSAEGILSGKPNPVVVEVNRIVTKEFDKASDKLSRLQRYILMHVPREEDGNNFGVEVQAQFNAKLGEYLKWCDDTQDENKVYHQARAEIIRQMEFERAVEERETVCEKEGKTTKSKATKSVVNVPQLGDLLSFVARHDALQYFNLKNELQELISMYLHCYMYLKNNYEKVRWPRGKSEGMNMHMY
;
A
#
# COMPACT_ATOMS: atom_id res chain seq x y z
N MET A 1 38.04 10.62 -62.78
CA MET A 1 37.92 10.23 -61.36
C MET A 1 36.78 11.02 -60.75
N VAL A 2 35.63 10.38 -60.51
CA VAL A 2 34.46 11.04 -59.90
C VAL A 2 34.74 11.23 -58.41
N ASP A 3 34.56 12.46 -57.95
CA ASP A 3 34.97 12.96 -56.64
C ASP A 3 34.19 12.29 -55.50
N GLN A 4 34.72 11.16 -55.00
CA GLN A 4 34.17 10.40 -53.88
C GLN A 4 34.12 11.22 -52.58
N SER A 5 34.85 12.33 -52.49
CA SER A 5 34.89 13.20 -51.30
C SER A 5 33.60 14.00 -51.12
N VAL A 6 32.95 14.41 -52.23
CA VAL A 6 31.71 15.20 -52.21
C VAL A 6 30.51 14.35 -51.80
N SER A 7 30.46 13.09 -52.24
CA SER A 7 29.41 12.14 -51.86
C SER A 7 29.45 11.80 -50.36
N LYS A 8 30.65 11.60 -49.80
CA LYS A 8 30.85 11.31 -48.37
C LYS A 8 30.48 12.50 -47.48
N LYS A 9 30.83 13.74 -47.87
CA LYS A 9 30.43 14.97 -47.15
C LYS A 9 28.92 15.19 -47.14
N ARG A 10 28.23 14.94 -48.25
CA ARG A 10 26.75 15.06 -48.31
C ARG A 10 26.06 14.06 -47.41
N ARG A 11 26.58 12.83 -47.33
CA ARG A 11 26.04 11.74 -46.49
C ARG A 11 26.21 12.02 -44.98
N ILE A 12 27.38 12.50 -44.57
CA ILE A 12 27.63 12.94 -43.19
C ILE A 12 26.75 14.14 -42.83
N SER A 13 26.56 15.10 -43.75
CA SER A 13 25.69 16.24 -43.53
C SER A 13 24.21 15.87 -43.44
N SER A 14 23.73 14.85 -44.16
CA SER A 14 22.36 14.36 -44.02
C SER A 14 22.15 13.57 -42.73
N GLU A 15 23.12 12.73 -42.34
CA GLU A 15 23.08 11.97 -41.08
C GLU A 15 23.12 12.91 -39.86
N MET A 16 23.95 13.96 -39.88
CA MET A 16 23.96 14.98 -38.82
C MET A 16 22.66 15.80 -38.75
N LYS A 17 21.96 15.99 -39.87
CA LYS A 17 20.66 16.68 -39.89
C LYS A 17 19.55 15.81 -39.32
N ILE A 18 19.47 14.55 -39.75
CA ILE A 18 18.52 13.56 -39.20
C ILE A 18 18.71 13.42 -37.68
N ASN A 19 19.96 13.33 -37.22
CA ASN A 19 20.26 13.23 -35.79
C ASN A 19 19.89 14.50 -34.99
N LYS A 20 19.98 15.69 -35.61
CA LYS A 20 19.51 16.94 -34.99
C LYS A 20 17.98 17.04 -34.96
N GLU A 21 17.30 16.58 -36.00
CA GLU A 21 15.83 16.52 -36.07
C GLU A 21 15.27 15.52 -35.04
N ASP A 22 15.90 14.36 -34.91
CA ASP A 22 15.54 13.36 -33.89
C ASP A 22 15.81 13.86 -32.47
N ALA A 23 16.92 14.57 -32.24
CA ALA A 23 17.21 15.20 -30.95
C ALA A 23 16.20 16.30 -30.60
N ALA A 24 15.84 17.15 -31.57
CA ALA A 24 14.83 18.21 -31.38
C ALA A 24 13.45 17.61 -31.03
N ARG A 25 13.04 16.57 -31.75
CA ARG A 25 11.79 15.84 -31.48
C ARG A 25 11.80 15.13 -30.12
N THR A 26 12.96 14.64 -29.70
CA THR A 26 13.12 14.03 -28.37
C THR A 26 13.00 15.08 -27.27
N GLN A 27 13.60 16.26 -27.46
CA GLN A 27 13.49 17.38 -26.53
C GLN A 27 12.05 17.87 -26.41
N GLU A 28 11.35 18.03 -27.54
CA GLU A 28 9.93 18.44 -27.55
C GLU A 28 9.05 17.49 -26.72
N LYS A 29 9.21 16.17 -26.90
CA LYS A 29 8.49 15.18 -26.10
C LYS A 29 8.84 15.22 -24.61
N LEU A 30 10.09 15.52 -24.29
CA LEU A 30 10.52 15.66 -22.91
C LEU A 30 9.89 16.90 -22.26
N ASP A 31 9.84 18.01 -22.99
CA ASP A 31 9.22 19.25 -22.51
C ASP A 31 7.71 19.06 -22.29
N GLU A 32 7.01 18.37 -23.20
CA GLU A 32 5.60 17.96 -23.01
C GLU A 32 5.41 17.09 -21.76
N LEU A 33 6.31 16.12 -21.55
CA LEU A 33 6.27 15.25 -20.38
C LEU A 33 6.49 16.04 -19.08
N MET A 34 7.41 16.99 -19.07
CA MET A 34 7.67 17.87 -17.93
C MET A 34 6.45 18.74 -17.61
N GLN A 35 5.80 19.34 -18.61
CA GLN A 35 4.56 20.10 -18.41
C GLN A 35 3.43 19.23 -17.83
N ARG A 36 3.35 17.97 -18.26
CA ARG A 36 2.39 17.01 -17.71
C ARG A 36 2.71 16.69 -16.25
N PHE A 37 3.96 16.42 -15.91
CA PHE A 37 4.37 16.17 -14.53
C PHE A 37 4.10 17.37 -13.62
N ASP A 38 4.30 18.57 -14.15
CA ASP A 38 4.00 19.83 -13.47
C ASP A 38 2.50 19.91 -13.11
N SER A 39 1.65 19.74 -14.12
CA SER A 39 0.19 19.77 -13.98
C SER A 39 -0.34 18.68 -13.04
N VAL A 40 0.27 17.48 -13.08
CA VAL A 40 -0.09 16.37 -12.19
C VAL A 40 0.28 16.68 -10.74
N GLY A 41 1.45 17.28 -10.50
CA GLY A 41 1.86 17.71 -9.18
C GLY A 41 0.90 18.73 -8.58
N GLU A 42 0.51 19.75 -9.36
CA GLU A 42 -0.50 20.74 -8.95
C GLU A 42 -1.84 20.08 -8.60
N SER A 43 -2.33 19.16 -9.43
CA SER A 43 -3.57 18.43 -9.16
C SER A 43 -3.51 17.67 -7.83
N ILE A 44 -2.41 16.97 -7.56
CA ILE A 44 -2.23 16.22 -6.31
C ILE A 44 -2.29 17.15 -5.09
N ILE A 45 -1.66 18.33 -5.17
CA ILE A 45 -1.67 19.31 -4.08
C ILE A 45 -3.11 19.76 -3.78
N GLN A 46 -3.91 20.02 -4.82
CA GLN A 46 -5.33 20.41 -4.67
C GLN A 46 -6.23 19.27 -4.19
N GLU A 47 -5.85 18.01 -4.46
CA GLU A 47 -6.60 16.83 -4.01
C GLU A 47 -6.42 16.52 -2.52
N PHE A 48 -5.32 16.93 -1.88
CA PHE A 48 -5.02 16.54 -0.49
C PHE A 48 -6.15 16.80 0.52
N PRO A 49 -6.80 17.99 0.56
CA PRO A 49 -7.92 18.21 1.46
C PRO A 49 -9.06 17.20 1.25
N GLY A 50 -9.37 16.88 -0.01
CA GLY A 50 -10.39 15.89 -0.35
C GLY A 50 -10.01 14.49 0.11
N LEU A 51 -8.75 14.09 -0.06
CA LEU A 51 -8.25 12.78 0.40
C LEU A 51 -8.31 12.64 1.93
N ILE A 52 -7.92 13.68 2.66
CA ILE A 52 -7.96 13.70 4.13
C ILE A 52 -9.40 13.54 4.62
N LEU A 53 -10.32 14.35 4.08
CA LEU A 53 -11.73 14.34 4.48
C LEU A 53 -12.42 13.02 4.12
N ASP A 54 -12.16 12.48 2.92
CA ASP A 54 -12.72 11.18 2.48
C ASP A 54 -12.27 10.05 3.41
N LEU A 55 -10.98 9.98 3.73
CA LEU A 55 -10.45 8.92 4.59
C LEU A 55 -10.95 9.05 6.04
N GLU A 56 -10.98 10.26 6.61
CA GLU A 56 -11.58 10.52 7.94
C GLU A 56 -13.05 10.09 8.00
N GLU A 57 -13.84 10.43 6.98
CA GLU A 57 -15.26 10.07 6.92
C GLU A 57 -15.47 8.55 6.75
N ARG A 58 -14.59 7.90 5.98
CA ARG A 58 -14.67 6.45 5.71
C ARG A 58 -14.11 5.62 6.85
N LEU A 59 -13.20 6.13 7.67
CA LEU A 59 -12.56 5.38 8.76
C LEU A 59 -13.58 4.63 9.65
N PRO A 60 -14.60 5.27 10.25
CA PRO A 60 -15.59 4.55 11.07
C PRO A 60 -16.50 3.61 10.25
N LYS A 61 -16.61 3.81 8.93
CA LYS A 61 -17.40 2.96 8.03
C LYS A 61 -16.64 1.71 7.59
N ILE A 62 -15.31 1.79 7.54
CA ILE A 62 -14.42 0.66 7.26
C ILE A 62 -14.25 -0.17 8.54
N PHE A 63 -14.02 0.52 9.67
CA PHE A 63 -13.77 -0.11 10.96
C PHE A 63 -15.02 -0.14 11.83
N THR A 64 -15.99 -0.97 11.45
CA THR A 64 -17.31 -1.03 12.10
C THR A 64 -17.37 -1.87 13.37
N ARG A 65 -16.25 -2.49 13.79
CA ARG A 65 -16.21 -3.31 15.01
C ARG A 65 -15.92 -2.43 16.22
N THR A 66 -16.07 -3.04 17.40
CA THR A 66 -15.75 -2.40 18.69
C THR A 66 -14.32 -1.85 18.71
N GLU A 67 -14.13 -0.77 19.46
CA GLU A 67 -12.81 -0.17 19.71
C GLU A 67 -12.06 -0.83 20.87
N ASP A 68 -12.69 -1.80 21.53
CA ASP A 68 -12.05 -2.63 22.55
C ASP A 68 -11.47 -3.91 21.92
N ILE A 69 -10.16 -4.08 22.02
CA ILE A 69 -9.46 -5.23 21.43
C ILE A 69 -9.86 -6.56 22.08
N VAL A 70 -10.18 -6.57 23.38
CA VAL A 70 -10.58 -7.78 24.11
C VAL A 70 -11.98 -8.20 23.66
N GLU A 71 -12.90 -7.24 23.52
CA GLU A 71 -14.23 -7.53 22.99
C GLU A 71 -14.19 -8.03 21.54
N LEU A 72 -13.28 -7.49 20.71
CA LEU A 72 -13.11 -7.94 19.33
C LEU A 72 -12.53 -9.36 19.26
N GLU A 73 -11.52 -9.65 20.08
CA GLU A 73 -10.94 -10.97 20.24
C GLU A 73 -12.00 -11.99 20.66
N ASP A 74 -12.80 -11.67 21.68
CA ASP A 74 -13.91 -12.51 22.13
C ASP A 74 -14.93 -12.75 21.01
N ALA A 75 -15.24 -11.72 20.21
CA ALA A 75 -16.15 -11.83 19.08
C ALA A 75 -15.60 -12.76 17.99
N PHE A 76 -14.32 -12.64 17.65
CA PHE A 76 -13.65 -13.53 16.70
C PHE A 76 -13.56 -14.95 17.24
N ALA A 77 -13.16 -15.15 18.50
CA ALA A 77 -13.09 -16.46 19.15
C ALA A 77 -14.43 -17.21 19.11
N LYS A 78 -15.54 -16.51 19.32
CA LYS A 78 -16.90 -17.08 19.28
C LYS A 78 -17.35 -17.53 17.89
N LYS A 79 -16.75 -17.01 16.82
CA LYS A 79 -17.25 -17.22 15.45
C LYS A 79 -16.14 -17.54 14.46
N GLU A 80 -15.44 -16.54 13.92
CA GLU A 80 -14.44 -16.71 12.86
C GLU A 80 -13.25 -17.59 13.26
N CYS A 81 -12.88 -17.56 14.54
CA CYS A 81 -11.78 -18.30 15.14
C CYS A 81 -12.23 -19.49 16.00
N SER A 82 -13.53 -19.82 15.99
CA SER A 82 -14.03 -21.04 16.62
C SER A 82 -13.52 -22.29 15.90
N ALA A 83 -13.59 -23.46 16.55
CA ALA A 83 -13.18 -24.72 15.90
C ALA A 83 -13.92 -24.97 14.57
N GLU A 84 -15.22 -24.69 14.52
CA GLU A 84 -16.02 -24.76 13.29
C GLU A 84 -15.58 -23.72 12.26
N GLY A 85 -15.31 -22.49 12.71
CA GLY A 85 -14.79 -21.41 11.87
C GLY A 85 -13.48 -21.77 11.19
N ILE A 86 -12.52 -22.30 11.95
CA ILE A 86 -11.23 -22.75 11.42
C ILE A 86 -11.39 -23.95 10.47
N LEU A 87 -12.20 -24.94 10.83
CA LEU A 87 -12.46 -26.13 9.99
C LEU A 87 -13.19 -25.79 8.68
N SER A 88 -13.87 -24.65 8.59
CA SER A 88 -14.47 -24.17 7.35
C SER A 88 -13.43 -23.86 6.26
N GLY A 89 -12.15 -23.70 6.63
CA GLY A 89 -11.04 -23.35 5.73
C GLY A 89 -11.07 -21.91 5.22
N LYS A 90 -12.01 -21.08 5.68
CA LYS A 90 -12.13 -19.68 5.27
C LYS A 90 -11.24 -18.78 6.14
N PRO A 91 -10.58 -17.76 5.57
CA PRO A 91 -9.93 -16.73 6.37
C PRO A 91 -10.96 -15.88 7.11
N ASN A 92 -10.52 -15.08 8.08
CA ASN A 92 -11.39 -14.12 8.74
C ASN A 92 -11.86 -13.05 7.73
N PRO A 93 -13.16 -13.03 7.36
CA PRO A 93 -13.63 -12.17 6.28
C PRO A 93 -13.53 -10.68 6.65
N VAL A 94 -13.65 -10.34 7.94
CA VAL A 94 -13.57 -8.96 8.43
C VAL A 94 -12.16 -8.42 8.24
N VAL A 95 -11.15 -9.17 8.67
CA VAL A 95 -9.74 -8.77 8.53
C VAL A 95 -9.35 -8.70 7.05
N VAL A 96 -9.79 -9.67 6.23
CA VAL A 96 -9.51 -9.68 4.79
C VAL A 96 -10.13 -8.48 4.06
N GLU A 97 -11.37 -8.13 4.38
CA GLU A 97 -12.05 -6.99 3.77
C GLU A 97 -11.33 -5.68 4.09
N VAL A 98 -11.05 -5.44 5.38
CA VAL A 98 -10.34 -4.24 5.82
C VAL A 98 -8.93 -4.18 5.23
N ASN A 99 -8.18 -5.28 5.26
CA ASN A 99 -6.81 -5.32 4.71
C ASN A 99 -6.80 -4.95 3.21
N ARG A 100 -7.76 -5.47 2.43
CA ARG A 100 -7.91 -5.10 1.01
C ARG A 100 -8.19 -3.63 0.79
N ILE A 101 -8.96 -3.00 1.69
CA ILE A 101 -9.24 -1.56 1.60
C ILE A 101 -7.96 -0.78 1.93
N VAL A 102 -7.31 -1.08 3.04
CA VAL A 102 -6.08 -0.41 3.49
C VAL A 102 -4.97 -0.54 2.45
N THR A 103 -4.71 -1.75 1.95
CA THR A 103 -3.70 -1.99 0.89
C THR A 103 -3.92 -1.09 -0.33
N LYS A 104 -5.19 -0.93 -0.77
CA LYS A 104 -5.50 -0.04 -1.89
C LYS A 104 -5.26 1.43 -1.58
N GLU A 105 -5.46 1.87 -0.34
CA GLU A 105 -5.17 3.26 0.02
C GLU A 105 -3.66 3.52 0.08
N PHE A 106 -2.87 2.55 0.53
CA PHE A 106 -1.41 2.60 0.45
C PHE A 106 -0.89 2.60 -1.00
N ASP A 107 -1.44 1.78 -1.89
CA ASP A 107 -1.09 1.80 -3.33
C ASP A 107 -1.30 3.18 -3.95
N LYS A 108 -2.46 3.80 -3.67
CA LYS A 108 -2.77 5.16 -4.14
C LYS A 108 -1.82 6.18 -3.55
N ALA A 109 -1.48 6.06 -2.27
CA ALA A 109 -0.55 6.95 -1.60
C ALA A 109 0.85 6.88 -2.22
N SER A 110 1.38 5.67 -2.41
CA SER A 110 2.67 5.44 -3.07
C SER A 110 2.73 6.08 -4.46
N ASP A 111 1.68 5.92 -5.28
CA ASP A 111 1.62 6.56 -6.60
C ASP A 111 1.60 8.09 -6.52
N LYS A 112 0.77 8.66 -5.65
CA LYS A 112 0.66 10.13 -5.48
C LYS A 112 1.94 10.74 -4.93
N LEU A 113 2.51 10.17 -3.87
CA LEU A 113 3.75 10.65 -3.26
C LEU A 113 4.92 10.55 -4.25
N SER A 114 5.01 9.47 -5.03
CA SER A 114 6.05 9.32 -6.06
C SER A 114 5.93 10.36 -7.18
N ARG A 115 4.71 10.78 -7.51
CA ARG A 115 4.46 11.85 -8.49
C ARG A 115 4.76 13.23 -7.91
N LEU A 116 4.39 13.46 -6.65
CA LEU A 116 4.72 14.70 -5.94
C LEU A 116 6.23 14.86 -5.73
N GLN A 117 6.95 13.77 -5.45
CA GLN A 117 8.40 13.78 -5.34
C GLN A 117 9.06 14.18 -6.67
N ARG A 118 8.58 13.62 -7.79
CA ARG A 118 9.00 14.02 -9.14
C ARG A 118 8.70 15.49 -9.43
N TYR A 119 7.52 15.96 -9.05
CA TYR A 119 7.14 17.36 -9.17
C TYR A 119 8.15 18.29 -8.46
N ILE A 120 8.50 18.00 -7.19
CA ILE A 120 9.48 18.80 -6.44
C ILE A 120 10.87 18.77 -7.11
N LEU A 121 11.31 17.58 -7.55
CA LEU A 121 12.62 17.43 -8.19
C LEU A 121 12.76 18.29 -9.45
N MET A 122 11.69 18.45 -10.24
CA MET A 122 11.69 19.29 -11.44
C MET A 122 11.81 20.79 -11.12
N HIS A 123 11.47 21.21 -9.91
CA HIS A 123 11.58 22.60 -9.46
C HIS A 123 12.90 22.91 -8.76
N VAL A 124 13.81 21.94 -8.63
CA VAL A 124 15.14 22.19 -8.09
C VAL A 124 15.94 23.00 -9.12
N PRO A 125 16.44 24.20 -8.77
CA PRO A 125 17.16 25.06 -9.70
C PRO A 125 18.62 24.60 -9.84
N ARG A 126 19.33 25.21 -10.79
CA ARG A 126 20.78 25.03 -10.92
C ARG A 126 21.51 25.41 -9.63
N GLU A 127 22.54 24.66 -9.26
CA GLU A 127 23.41 24.99 -8.14
C GLU A 127 24.12 26.34 -8.36
N GLU A 128 24.04 27.21 -7.35
CA GLU A 128 24.65 28.55 -7.33
C GLU A 128 25.15 28.85 -5.90
N ASP A 129 26.10 29.78 -5.80
CA ASP A 129 26.61 30.27 -4.51
C ASP A 129 25.65 31.31 -3.94
N GLY A 130 25.05 30.99 -2.78
CA GLY A 130 24.06 31.84 -2.10
C GLY A 130 22.60 31.64 -2.56
N ASN A 131 21.66 32.26 -1.82
CA ASN A 131 20.20 32.17 -2.04
C ASN A 131 19.64 30.73 -2.06
N ASN A 132 20.14 29.87 -1.16
CA ASN A 132 19.81 28.44 -1.12
C ASN A 132 18.72 28.06 -0.10
N PHE A 133 18.19 29.00 0.68
CA PHE A 133 17.16 28.70 1.70
C PHE A 133 15.93 27.99 1.12
N GLY A 134 15.39 28.45 -0.02
CA GLY A 134 14.25 27.77 -0.64
C GLY A 134 14.61 26.37 -1.17
N VAL A 135 15.86 26.18 -1.62
CA VAL A 135 16.36 24.88 -2.07
C VAL A 135 16.47 23.92 -0.87
N GLU A 136 16.88 24.42 0.31
CA GLU A 136 16.89 23.64 1.55
C GLU A 136 15.47 23.23 1.97
N VAL A 137 14.48 24.12 1.85
CA VAL A 137 13.07 23.79 2.09
C VAL A 137 12.59 22.68 1.15
N GLN A 138 12.91 22.76 -0.15
CA GLN A 138 12.62 21.68 -1.10
C GLN A 138 13.29 20.35 -0.69
N ALA A 139 14.57 20.40 -0.33
CA ALA A 139 15.34 19.22 0.05
C ALA A 139 14.78 18.53 1.30
N GLN A 140 14.39 19.31 2.32
CA GLN A 140 13.76 18.79 3.54
C GLN A 140 12.43 18.08 3.24
N PHE A 141 11.58 18.70 2.41
CA PHE A 141 10.31 18.08 2.06
C PHE A 141 10.50 16.83 1.19
N ASN A 142 11.42 16.88 0.23
CA ASN A 142 11.74 15.75 -0.64
C ASN A 142 12.29 14.55 0.16
N ALA A 143 13.13 14.81 1.17
CA ALA A 143 13.60 13.79 2.10
C ALA A 143 12.42 13.17 2.88
N LYS A 144 11.51 14.01 3.39
CA LYS A 144 10.32 13.53 4.11
C LYS A 144 9.39 12.69 3.23
N LEU A 145 9.20 13.05 1.97
CA LEU A 145 8.46 12.22 1.01
C LEU A 145 9.15 10.87 0.78
N GLY A 146 10.48 10.84 0.76
CA GLY A 146 11.24 9.59 0.70
C GLY A 146 10.99 8.69 1.91
N GLU A 147 10.92 9.25 3.12
CA GLU A 147 10.55 8.51 4.33
C GLU A 147 9.13 7.93 4.23
N TYR A 148 8.16 8.71 3.74
CA TYR A 148 6.78 8.24 3.59
C TYR A 148 6.63 7.16 2.53
N LEU A 149 7.35 7.26 1.42
CA LEU A 149 7.37 6.21 0.39
C LEU A 149 7.94 4.90 0.95
N LYS A 150 9.04 4.99 1.71
CA LYS A 150 9.61 3.82 2.38
C LYS A 150 8.64 3.22 3.39
N TRP A 151 8.00 4.05 4.21
CA TRP A 151 6.98 3.59 5.16
C TRP A 151 5.81 2.89 4.46
N CYS A 152 5.32 3.42 3.33
CA CYS A 152 4.28 2.74 2.56
C CYS A 152 4.72 1.36 2.08
N ASP A 153 5.94 1.22 1.57
CA ASP A 153 6.51 -0.05 1.11
C ASP A 153 6.67 -1.04 2.27
N ASP A 154 7.26 -0.61 3.39
CA ASP A 154 7.44 -1.42 4.60
C ASP A 154 6.09 -1.92 5.13
N THR A 155 5.07 -1.04 5.24
CA THR A 155 3.73 -1.41 5.72
C THR A 155 3.04 -2.41 4.80
N GLN A 156 3.17 -2.27 3.48
CA GLN A 156 2.64 -3.27 2.54
C GLN A 156 3.36 -4.63 2.69
N ASP A 157 4.67 -4.59 2.93
CA ASP A 157 5.49 -5.76 3.17
C ASP A 157 5.17 -6.45 4.50
N GLU A 158 4.79 -5.72 5.54
CA GLU A 158 4.32 -6.30 6.80
C GLU A 158 2.93 -6.93 6.63
N ASN A 159 2.02 -6.23 5.94
CA ASN A 159 0.64 -6.68 5.74
C ASN A 159 0.51 -7.93 4.88
N LYS A 160 1.48 -8.20 3.97
CA LYS A 160 1.47 -9.44 3.17
C LYS A 160 1.64 -10.71 4.02
N VAL A 161 2.25 -10.59 5.21
CA VAL A 161 2.62 -11.73 6.06
C VAL A 161 1.45 -12.26 6.89
N TYR A 162 0.36 -11.49 7.06
CA TYR A 162 -0.80 -11.89 7.86
C TYR A 162 -1.30 -13.30 7.55
N HIS A 163 -1.52 -13.61 6.26
CA HIS A 163 -2.02 -14.92 5.86
C HIS A 163 -1.04 -16.06 6.17
N GLN A 164 0.26 -15.81 6.03
CA GLN A 164 1.29 -16.78 6.36
C GLN A 164 1.33 -17.05 7.87
N ALA A 165 1.35 -16.01 8.69
CA ALA A 165 1.37 -16.12 10.14
C ALA A 165 0.11 -16.86 10.66
N ARG A 166 -1.06 -16.47 10.16
CA ARG A 166 -2.32 -17.13 10.51
C ARG A 166 -2.35 -18.60 10.11
N ALA A 167 -1.86 -18.94 8.92
CA ALA A 167 -1.80 -20.32 8.44
C ALA A 167 -0.87 -21.19 9.30
N GLU A 168 0.24 -20.63 9.77
CA GLU A 168 1.17 -21.33 10.66
C GLU A 168 0.55 -21.65 12.02
N ILE A 169 -0.19 -20.70 12.61
CA ILE A 169 -0.94 -20.94 13.85
C ILE A 169 -1.95 -22.09 13.66
N ILE A 170 -2.68 -22.10 12.54
CA ILE A 170 -3.67 -23.14 12.24
C ILE A 170 -3.00 -24.50 12.00
N ARG A 171 -1.82 -24.51 11.37
CA ARG A 171 -1.05 -25.74 11.13
C ARG A 171 -0.69 -26.45 12.43
N GLN A 172 -0.41 -25.70 13.50
CA GLN A 172 -0.09 -26.22 14.84
C GLN A 172 -1.30 -26.82 15.57
N MET A 173 -2.52 -26.58 15.08
CA MET A 173 -3.74 -27.10 15.70
C MET A 173 -3.95 -28.59 15.44
N GLU A 174 -3.13 -29.24 14.61
CA GLU A 174 -3.17 -30.69 14.32
C GLU A 174 -4.59 -31.25 14.40
N PHE A 175 -5.50 -30.76 13.55
CA PHE A 175 -6.85 -31.29 13.45
C PHE A 175 -6.80 -32.71 12.84
N GLU A 176 -6.15 -33.64 13.52
CA GLU A 176 -6.24 -35.05 13.24
C GLU A 176 -7.68 -35.46 13.54
N ARG A 177 -8.39 -35.89 12.49
CA ARG A 177 -9.55 -36.74 12.67
C ARG A 177 -9.03 -38.06 13.26
N ALA A 178 -8.90 -38.15 14.58
CA ALA A 178 -8.75 -39.46 15.21
C ALA A 178 -10.07 -40.20 14.96
N VAL A 179 -10.03 -41.13 14.00
CA VAL A 179 -11.16 -42.00 13.67
C VAL A 179 -11.21 -43.08 14.75
N GLU A 180 -12.06 -42.90 15.78
CA GLU A 180 -12.45 -44.06 16.58
C GLU A 180 -13.44 -44.89 15.75
N GLU A 181 -12.97 -46.02 15.24
CA GLU A 181 -13.84 -47.06 14.70
C GLU A 181 -14.40 -47.88 15.87
N ARG A 182 -15.70 -47.75 16.16
CA ARG A 182 -16.39 -48.68 17.07
C ARG A 182 -17.16 -49.71 16.24
N GLU A 183 -16.70 -50.96 16.25
CA GLU A 183 -17.54 -52.09 15.83
C GLU A 183 -18.51 -52.42 16.97
N THR A 184 -19.82 -52.39 16.67
CA THR A 184 -20.84 -52.98 17.54
C THR A 184 -21.33 -54.27 16.90
N VAL A 185 -21.15 -55.38 17.63
CA VAL A 185 -21.67 -56.70 17.25
C VAL A 185 -22.98 -56.92 17.98
N CYS A 186 -24.07 -57.09 17.24
CA CYS A 186 -25.35 -57.54 17.77
C CYS A 186 -25.64 -58.95 17.23
N GLU A 187 -25.84 -59.90 18.16
CA GLU A 187 -26.29 -61.25 17.84
C GLU A 187 -27.80 -61.35 18.10
N LYS A 188 -28.57 -61.60 17.05
CA LYS A 188 -29.96 -62.08 17.15
C LYS A 188 -30.11 -63.29 16.23
N GLU A 189 -30.59 -64.39 16.81
CA GLU A 189 -31.11 -65.58 16.10
C GLU A 189 -30.24 -66.04 14.90
N GLY A 190 -28.97 -66.34 15.15
CA GLY A 190 -28.09 -66.99 14.17
C GLY A 190 -27.60 -66.09 13.02
N LYS A 191 -27.88 -64.77 13.04
CA LYS A 191 -27.39 -63.82 12.04
C LYS A 191 -26.59 -62.69 12.71
N THR A 192 -25.28 -62.69 12.50
CA THR A 192 -24.37 -61.64 12.99
C THR A 192 -24.44 -60.43 12.07
N THR A 193 -24.92 -59.29 12.56
CA THR A 193 -24.82 -57.99 11.86
C THR A 193 -23.79 -57.12 12.55
N LYS A 194 -22.72 -56.76 11.83
CA LYS A 194 -21.72 -55.78 12.27
C LYS A 194 -22.15 -54.39 11.85
N SER A 195 -22.24 -53.47 12.80
CA SER A 195 -22.48 -52.06 12.53
C SER A 195 -21.20 -51.28 12.85
N LYS A 196 -20.66 -50.54 11.89
CA LYS A 196 -19.48 -49.69 12.08
C LYS A 196 -19.95 -48.28 12.37
N ALA A 197 -19.74 -47.81 13.60
CA ALA A 197 -20.02 -46.43 13.98
C ALA A 197 -18.69 -45.66 14.04
N THR A 198 -18.60 -44.59 13.26
CA THR A 198 -17.42 -43.73 13.20
C THR A 198 -17.63 -42.52 14.10
N LYS A 199 -16.79 -42.33 15.11
CA LYS A 199 -16.82 -41.13 15.96
C LYS A 199 -15.45 -40.45 15.88
N SER A 200 -15.40 -39.22 15.35
CA SER A 200 -14.17 -38.43 15.36
C SER A 200 -13.97 -37.80 16.72
N VAL A 201 -12.84 -38.05 17.39
CA VAL A 201 -12.46 -37.35 18.62
C VAL A 201 -11.31 -36.40 18.28
N VAL A 202 -11.49 -35.11 18.54
CA VAL A 202 -10.45 -34.10 18.41
C VAL A 202 -9.88 -33.91 19.80
N ASN A 203 -8.69 -34.43 20.09
CA ASN A 203 -8.05 -34.21 21.39
C ASN A 203 -6.65 -33.64 21.18
N VAL A 204 -6.61 -32.33 20.94
CA VAL A 204 -5.37 -31.55 20.84
C VAL A 204 -5.26 -30.79 22.17
N PRO A 205 -4.33 -31.16 23.08
CA PRO A 205 -4.26 -30.60 24.43
C PRO A 205 -4.17 -29.08 24.47
N GLN A 206 -3.53 -28.50 23.46
CA GLN A 206 -3.28 -27.06 23.29
C GLN A 206 -4.36 -26.33 22.46
N LEU A 207 -5.46 -27.00 22.07
CA LEU A 207 -6.44 -26.43 21.13
C LEU A 207 -7.06 -25.14 21.66
N GLY A 208 -7.42 -25.07 22.94
CA GLY A 208 -8.00 -23.87 23.54
C GLY A 208 -7.08 -22.66 23.45
N ASP A 209 -5.79 -22.84 23.75
CA ASP A 209 -4.78 -21.79 23.66
C ASP A 209 -4.52 -21.37 22.21
N LEU A 210 -4.46 -22.32 21.27
CA LEU A 210 -4.28 -22.02 19.86
C LEU A 210 -5.48 -21.27 19.26
N LEU A 211 -6.71 -21.63 19.62
CA LEU A 211 -7.93 -20.93 19.19
C LEU A 211 -7.95 -19.49 19.75
N SER A 212 -7.49 -19.31 20.99
CA SER A 212 -7.35 -17.99 21.59
C SER A 212 -6.25 -17.19 20.90
N PHE A 213 -5.12 -17.83 20.56
CA PHE A 213 -4.01 -17.18 19.88
C PHE A 213 -4.37 -16.71 18.47
N VAL A 214 -5.10 -17.52 17.68
CA VAL A 214 -5.56 -17.07 16.36
C VAL A 214 -6.60 -15.93 16.46
N ALA A 215 -7.46 -15.93 17.48
CA ALA A 215 -8.40 -14.83 17.72
C ALA A 215 -7.66 -13.53 18.08
N ARG A 216 -6.65 -13.61 18.96
CA ARG A 216 -5.77 -12.48 19.29
C ARG A 216 -5.02 -11.97 18.06
N HIS A 217 -4.48 -12.86 17.24
CA HIS A 217 -3.78 -12.51 16.01
C HIS A 217 -4.68 -11.75 15.03
N ASP A 218 -5.91 -12.23 14.81
CA ASP A 218 -6.88 -11.57 13.95
C ASP A 218 -7.34 -10.21 14.52
N ALA A 219 -7.53 -10.11 15.84
CA ALA A 219 -7.89 -8.85 16.51
C ALA A 219 -6.76 -7.82 16.42
N LEU A 220 -5.51 -8.21 16.68
CA LEU A 220 -4.35 -7.32 16.53
C LEU A 220 -4.19 -6.83 15.10
N GLN A 221 -4.33 -7.71 14.10
CA GLN A 221 -4.26 -7.30 12.71
C GLN A 221 -5.32 -6.25 12.36
N TYR A 222 -6.56 -6.42 12.86
CA TYR A 222 -7.63 -5.45 12.64
C TYR A 222 -7.28 -4.06 13.19
N PHE A 223 -6.72 -3.99 14.41
CA PHE A 223 -6.32 -2.71 15.01
C PHE A 223 -5.08 -2.11 14.34
N ASN A 224 -4.10 -2.94 13.94
CA ASN A 224 -2.94 -2.46 13.20
C ASN A 224 -3.36 -1.78 11.90
N LEU A 225 -4.24 -2.41 11.12
CA LEU A 225 -4.80 -1.83 9.89
C LEU A 225 -5.54 -0.50 10.15
N LYS A 226 -6.23 -0.36 11.30
CA LYS A 226 -6.90 0.89 11.70
C LYS A 226 -5.86 1.99 11.96
N ASN A 227 -4.83 1.68 12.73
CA ASN A 227 -3.77 2.61 13.07
C ASN A 227 -3.01 3.06 11.82
N GLU A 228 -2.65 2.12 10.93
CA GLU A 228 -2.00 2.42 9.65
C GLU A 228 -2.82 3.37 8.78
N LEU A 229 -4.15 3.20 8.73
CA LEU A 229 -5.01 4.12 7.98
C LEU A 229 -5.09 5.51 8.63
N GLN A 230 -5.07 5.61 9.96
CA GLN A 230 -4.98 6.89 10.67
C GLN A 230 -3.62 7.59 10.46
N GLU A 231 -2.54 6.82 10.44
CA GLU A 231 -1.20 7.33 10.12
C GLU A 231 -1.13 7.81 8.67
N LEU A 232 -1.80 7.14 7.73
CA LEU A 232 -1.91 7.57 6.33
C LEU A 232 -2.62 8.92 6.21
N ILE A 233 -3.69 9.13 6.97
CA ILE A 233 -4.38 10.43 7.05
C ILE A 233 -3.43 11.50 7.60
N SER A 234 -2.71 11.18 8.68
CA SER A 234 -1.74 12.10 9.30
C SER A 234 -0.61 12.48 8.35
N MET A 235 -0.15 11.53 7.53
CA MET A 235 0.82 11.76 6.46
C MET A 235 0.29 12.72 5.40
N TYR A 236 -0.94 12.51 4.90
CA TYR A 236 -1.56 13.43 3.94
C TYR A 236 -1.74 14.83 4.55
N LEU A 237 -2.16 14.92 5.81
CA LEU A 237 -2.28 16.17 6.53
C LEU A 237 -0.94 16.90 6.64
N HIS A 238 0.14 16.18 6.98
CA HIS A 238 1.47 16.76 7.01
C HIS A 238 1.89 17.28 5.63
N CYS A 239 1.69 16.50 4.55
CA CYS A 239 2.00 16.94 3.19
C CYS A 239 1.23 18.22 2.82
N TYR A 240 -0.08 18.24 3.08
CA TYR A 240 -0.92 19.41 2.83
C TYR A 240 -0.45 20.63 3.61
N MET A 241 -0.23 20.50 4.92
CA MET A 241 0.17 21.61 5.78
C MET A 241 1.57 22.14 5.41
N TYR A 242 2.51 21.23 5.11
CA TYR A 242 3.84 21.63 4.67
C TYR A 242 3.77 22.43 3.37
N LEU A 243 3.06 21.92 2.37
CA LEU A 243 2.90 22.58 1.08
C LEU A 243 2.17 23.90 1.22
N LYS A 244 1.04 23.94 1.92
CA LYS A 244 0.28 25.18 2.17
C LYS A 244 1.15 26.29 2.74
N ASN A 245 2.03 25.96 3.69
CA ASN A 245 2.85 26.96 4.38
C ASN A 245 4.12 27.33 3.60
N ASN A 246 4.61 26.46 2.71
CA ASN A 246 5.90 26.62 2.05
C ASN A 246 5.82 26.61 0.51
N TYR A 247 4.62 26.70 -0.05
CA TYR A 247 4.36 26.48 -1.48
C TYR A 247 5.26 27.32 -2.38
N GLU A 248 5.42 28.61 -2.08
CA GLU A 248 6.27 29.49 -2.87
C GLU A 248 7.73 29.04 -2.90
N LYS A 249 8.25 28.49 -1.80
CA LYS A 249 9.63 27.98 -1.73
C LYS A 249 9.76 26.63 -2.41
N VAL A 250 8.71 25.81 -2.41
CA VAL A 250 8.67 24.54 -3.13
C VAL A 250 8.61 24.74 -4.64
N ARG A 251 7.80 25.70 -5.11
CA ARG A 251 7.61 26.00 -6.54
C ARG A 251 8.72 26.88 -7.10
N TRP A 252 9.12 27.90 -6.35
CA TRP A 252 10.10 28.91 -6.73
C TRP A 252 11.09 29.17 -5.59
N PRO A 253 12.04 28.26 -5.36
CA PRO A 253 12.96 28.33 -4.23
C PRO A 253 13.79 29.63 -4.18
N ARG A 254 14.04 30.24 -5.33
CA ARG A 254 14.76 31.53 -5.47
C ARG A 254 13.84 32.73 -5.70
N GLY A 255 12.53 32.57 -5.49
CA GLY A 255 11.52 33.58 -5.81
C GLY A 255 11.04 33.52 -7.25
N LYS A 256 9.92 34.20 -7.53
CA LYS A 256 9.41 34.33 -8.89
C LYS A 256 10.36 35.24 -9.67
N SER A 257 10.93 34.73 -10.76
CA SER A 257 11.49 35.62 -11.78
C SER A 257 10.35 36.48 -12.33
N GLU A 258 10.59 37.78 -12.57
CA GLU A 258 9.56 38.77 -12.97
C GLU A 258 8.76 38.44 -14.25
N GLY A 259 9.00 37.29 -14.89
CA GLY A 259 8.25 36.80 -16.06
C GLY A 259 7.17 35.74 -15.78
N MET A 260 6.97 35.27 -14.53
CA MET A 260 5.96 34.26 -14.19
C MET A 260 4.90 34.79 -13.20
N ASN A 261 4.16 35.82 -13.63
CA ASN A 261 2.90 36.20 -12.97
C ASN A 261 1.76 35.33 -13.52
N MET A 262 1.48 34.23 -12.85
CA MET A 262 0.15 33.60 -12.88
C MET A 262 -0.46 33.80 -11.49
N HIS A 263 -1.45 34.71 -11.42
CA HIS A 263 -2.34 34.83 -10.27
C HIS A 263 -3.18 33.55 -10.16
N MET A 264 -3.20 32.91 -8.99
CA MET A 264 -4.34 32.10 -8.59
C MET A 264 -4.89 32.66 -7.29
N TYR A 265 -6.19 32.97 -7.33
CA TYR A 265 -7.09 33.05 -6.19
C TYR A 265 -7.69 31.67 -5.96
#